data_AF-A0A7K0YZS9-F1
#
_entry.id   AF-A0A7K0YZS9-F1
#
_cell.length_a   1.000
_cell.length_b   1.000
_cell.length_c   1.000
_cell.angle_alpha   90.00
_cell.angle_beta   90.00
_cell.angle_gamma   90.00
#
_symmetry.space_group_name_H-M   'P 1'
#
loop_
_entity.id
_entity.type
_entity.pdbx_description
1 polymer ?
#
loop_
_entity_poly.entity_id
_entity_poly.type
_entity_poly.pdbx_seq_one_letter_code
_entity_poly.pdbx_strand_id
1 'polypeptide(L)' 'RKTAHSREVLELIAKEFPDDLLDTIIARTVRFSESTVKGEPITTYASSSTGAVSYRRLARELIYRGGAK' A
#
# COMPACT_ATOMS: atom_id res chain seq x y z
N ARG A 1 -12.56 -1.95 -11.13
CA ARG A 1 -13.40 -0.97 -10.39
C ARG A 1 -13.32 -1.31 -8.91
N LYS A 2 -12.94 -0.36 -8.04
CA LYS A 2 -13.33 -0.49 -6.62
C LYS A 2 -14.86 -0.39 -6.60
N THR A 3 -15.53 -1.44 -6.14
CA THR A 3 -16.99 -1.44 -6.02
C THR A 3 -17.40 -0.42 -4.95
N ALA A 4 -18.65 0.05 -4.95
CA ALA A 4 -19.16 0.92 -3.88
C ALA A 4 -18.89 0.30 -2.51
N HIS A 5 -19.10 -1.01 -2.39
CA HIS A 5 -18.82 -1.81 -1.21
C HIS A 5 -17.37 -1.69 -0.70
N SER A 6 -16.35 -1.73 -1.57
CA SER A 6 -14.96 -1.56 -1.12
C SER A 6 -14.66 -0.18 -0.56
N ARG A 7 -15.44 0.85 -0.92
CA ARG A 7 -15.26 2.21 -0.38
C ARG A 7 -15.93 2.33 0.99
N GLU A 8 -17.14 1.81 1.13
CA GLU A 8 -17.87 1.74 2.40
C GLU A 8 -17.06 0.99 3.47
N VAL A 9 -16.46 -0.15 3.10
CA VAL A 9 -15.60 -0.90 4.03
C VAL A 9 -14.39 -0.08 4.47
N LEU A 10 -13.75 0.66 3.56
CA LEU A 10 -12.61 1.51 3.92
C LEU A 10 -13.02 2.67 4.83
N GLU A 11 -14.17 3.28 4.58
CA GLU A 11 -14.71 4.35 5.43
C GLU A 11 -15.03 3.86 6.83
N LEU A 12 -15.61 2.65 6.95
CA LEU A 12 -15.89 2.05 8.26
C LEU A 12 -14.60 1.75 9.03
N ILE A 13 -13.60 1.13 8.39
CA ILE A 13 -12.32 0.85 9.04
C ILE A 13 -11.65 2.16 9.47
N ALA A 14 -11.70 3.21 8.64
CA ALA A 14 -11.17 4.53 8.99
C ALA A 14 -11.85 5.17 10.19
N LYS A 15 -13.16 4.94 10.35
CA LYS A 15 -13.93 5.43 11.49
C LYS A 15 -13.59 4.69 12.79
N GLU A 16 -13.44 3.36 12.72
CA GLU A 16 -13.18 2.54 13.91
C GLU A 16 -11.71 2.58 14.37
N PHE A 17 -10.77 2.84 13.46
CA PHE A 17 -9.32 2.81 13.72
C PHE A 17 -8.60 4.08 13.25
N PRO A 18 -8.96 5.27 13.76
CA PRO A 18 -8.45 6.53 13.26
C PRO A 18 -6.92 6.70 13.43
N ASP A 19 -6.35 6.16 14.52
CA ASP A 19 -4.93 6.31 14.85
C ASP A 19 -4.05 5.12 14.42
N ASP A 20 -4.67 3.97 14.15
CA ASP A 20 -3.96 2.72 13.81
C ASP A 20 -3.80 2.51 12.29
N LEU A 21 -4.38 3.39 11.46
CA LEU A 21 -4.29 3.30 10.02
C LEU A 21 -3.21 4.19 9.43
N LEU A 22 -2.55 3.64 8.41
CA LEU A 22 -1.69 4.39 7.50
C LEU A 22 -2.52 4.97 6.35
N ASP A 23 -2.16 6.17 5.93
CA ASP A 23 -2.79 6.92 4.85
C ASP A 23 -2.46 6.32 3.47
N THR A 24 -1.30 5.65 3.37
CA THR A 24 -0.84 5.12 2.09
C THR A 24 -1.63 3.88 1.66
N ILE A 25 -2.49 4.04 0.65
CA ILE A 25 -3.22 2.93 0.03
C ILE A 25 -2.35 2.14 -0.97
N ILE A 26 -2.29 0.82 -0.79
CA ILE A 26 -1.70 -0.11 -1.76
C ILE A 26 -2.79 -0.67 -2.67
N ALA A 27 -2.78 -0.28 -3.94
CA ALA A 27 -3.70 -0.81 -4.94
C ALA A 27 -3.24 -2.17 -5.48
N ARG A 28 -4.18 -3.04 -5.84
CA ARG A 28 -3.87 -4.29 -6.55
C ARG A 28 -3.30 -3.94 -7.94
N THR A 29 -2.15 -4.51 -8.28
CA THR A 29 -1.51 -4.32 -9.59
C THR A 29 -0.95 -5.66 -10.10
N VAL A 30 -0.92 -5.83 -11.42
CA VAL A 30 -0.35 -7.03 -12.07
C VAL A 30 1.16 -7.13 -11.77
N ARG A 31 1.87 -6.01 -11.83
CA ARG A 31 3.32 -5.94 -11.57
C ARG A 31 3.72 -6.42 -10.18
N PHE A 32 2.88 -6.18 -9.16
CA PHE A 32 3.11 -6.72 -7.81
C PHE A 32 3.00 -8.25 -7.77
N SER A 33 2.04 -8.83 -8.50
CA SER A 33 1.94 -10.29 -8.62
C SER A 33 3.13 -10.88 -9.38
N GLU A 34 3.56 -10.23 -10.47
CA GLU A 34 4.74 -10.65 -11.25
C GLU A 34 6.03 -10.59 -10.42
N SER A 35 6.21 -9.55 -9.60
CA SER A 35 7.39 -9.41 -8.73
C SER A 35 7.50 -10.56 -7.73
N THR A 36 6.36 -10.99 -7.15
CA THR A 36 6.32 -12.14 -6.23
C THR A 36 6.70 -13.44 -6.94
N VAL A 37 6.19 -13.67 -8.16
CA VAL A 37 6.53 -14.87 -8.96
C VAL A 37 8.02 -14.88 -9.32
N LYS A 38 8.62 -13.71 -9.58
CA LYS A 38 10.05 -13.57 -9.87
C LYS A 38 10.95 -13.64 -8.63
N GLY A 39 10.40 -13.54 -7.43
CA GLY A 39 11.17 -13.51 -6.19
C GLY A 39 11.96 -12.20 -5.99
N GLU A 40 11.55 -11.13 -6.66
CA GLU A 40 12.22 -9.83 -6.62
C GLU A 40 11.28 -8.77 -6.02
N PRO A 41 11.75 -7.86 -5.14
CA PRO A 41 10.92 -6.78 -4.62
C PRO A 41 10.31 -5.89 -5.72
N ILE A 42 9.07 -5.44 -5.55
CA ILE A 42 8.41 -4.53 -6.50
C ILE A 42 9.20 -3.22 -6.70
N THR A 43 9.97 -2.81 -5.70
CA THR A 43 10.82 -1.61 -5.71
C THR A 43 12.00 -1.71 -6.67
N THR A 44 12.47 -2.91 -6.99
CA THR A 44 13.54 -3.16 -7.97
C THR A 44 12.96 -3.70 -9.29
N TYR A 45 12.09 -4.71 -9.23
CA TYR A 45 11.47 -5.35 -10.40
C TYR A 45 10.72 -4.37 -11.30
N ALA A 46 9.88 -3.51 -10.71
CA ALA A 46 9.14 -2.49 -11.44
C ALA A 46 9.23 -1.15 -10.70
N SER A 47 10.46 -0.67 -10.55
CA SER A 47 10.83 0.49 -9.74
C SER A 47 10.03 1.77 -10.05
N SER A 48 9.63 2.01 -11.31
CA SER A 48 8.84 3.16 -11.76
C SER A 48 7.32 2.94 -11.70
N SER A 49 6.86 1.74 -11.32
CA SER A 49 5.43 1.42 -11.24
C SER A 49 4.72 2.16 -10.10
N THR A 50 3.40 2.34 -10.24
CA THR A 50 2.56 2.92 -9.19
C THR A 50 2.64 2.13 -7.88
N GLY A 51 2.72 0.79 -7.95
CA GLY A 51 2.91 -0.06 -6.77
C GLY A 51 4.23 0.24 -6.05
N ALA A 52 5.33 0.33 -6.78
CA ALA A 52 6.63 0.68 -6.20
C ALA A 52 6.64 2.07 -5.56
N VAL A 53 5.97 3.05 -6.18
CA VAL A 53 5.80 4.40 -5.62
C VAL A 53 5.00 4.35 -4.32
N SER A 54 3.89 3.60 -4.29
CA SER A 54 3.06 3.44 -3.08
C SER A 54 3.85 2.80 -1.94
N TYR A 55 4.62 1.74 -2.18
CA TYR A 55 5.45 1.12 -1.12
C TYR A 55 6.54 2.06 -0.59
N ARG A 56 7.14 2.90 -1.45
CA ARG A 56 8.09 3.92 -0.98
C ARG A 56 7.40 5.02 -0.15
N ARG A 57 6.17 5.38 -0.47
CA ARG A 57 5.37 6.31 0.37
C ARG A 57 5.04 5.67 1.72
N LEU A 58 4.61 4.41 1.72
CA LEU A 58 4.30 3.63 2.91
C LEU A 58 5.52 3.56 3.84
N ALA A 59 6.70 3.25 3.30
CA ALA A 59 7.93 3.20 4.08
C ALA A 59 8.26 4.55 4.75
N ARG A 60 8.11 5.66 4.02
CA ARG A 60 8.31 7.01 4.60
C ARG A 60 7.31 7.32 5.70
N GLU A 61 6.05 6.94 5.50
CA GLU A 61 4.99 7.13 6.49
C GLU A 61 5.26 6.32 7.78
N LEU A 62 5.66 5.06 7.64
CA LEU A 62 6.05 4.19 8.75
C LEU A 62 7.21 4.78 9.57
N ILE A 63 8.25 5.28 8.87
CA ILE A 63 9.38 5.95 9.53
C ILE A 63 8.92 7.20 10.27
N TYR A 64 8.10 8.04 9.62
CA TYR A 64 7.57 9.26 10.22
C TYR A 64 6.75 9.00 11.49
N ARG A 65 5.95 7.92 11.52
CA ARG A 65 5.17 7.50 12.69
C ARG A 65 5.98 6.77 13.77
N GLY A 66 7.31 6.66 13.61
CA GLY A 66 8.18 6.01 14.59
C GLY A 66 8.15 4.48 14.56
N GLY A 67 7.62 3.88 13.50
CA GLY A 67 7.57 2.42 13.31
C GLY A 67 8.90 1.81 12.85
N ALA A 68 9.88 2.64 12.45
CA ALA A 68 11.24 2.21 12.22
C ALA A 68 12.05 2.35 13.52
N LYS A 69 12.08 1.28 14.32
CA LYS A 69 13.05 1.08 15.40
C LYS A 69 14.08 0.06 14.98
#